data_AF-H0UNI5-F1
#
_entry.id   AF-H0UNI5-F1
#
_cell.length_a   1.000
_cell.length_b   1.000
_cell.length_c   1.000
_cell.angle_alpha   90.00
_cell.angle_beta   90.00
_cell.angle_gamma   90.00
#
_symmetry.space_group_name_H-M   'P 1'
#
loop_
_entity.id
_entity.type
_entity.pdbx_description
1 polymer ?
#
loop_
_entity_poly.entity_id
_entity_poly.type
_entity_poly.pdbx_seq_one_letter_code
_entity_poly.pdbx_strand_id
1 'polypeptide(L)'
;MRRFELMSFGSLAPLPDVEGEAFLPSSWDVRVLAYLPRNHVLAGVIEDGAFDCWRLLSIRDGSWTPVGLSCDSPKELFCGGQIVKLEPQSVNLLLSELQGQIPPPYDAERAMAFLRDCLSRSRSPLSNTDSERRRLLWAFCGTGAAMMCGDMASLSRIGLWFRDCREAFEGFDLKLWRFIVPSFPEDFLQEVEALGFPKDRVRQLDLEDSNPSVMRSRKGYLIHYWNGVADGYSDIAPVRLLLYAPPGLWSQMRGLFGLTLKEMIYAAWGYSDCQEAWRNFRFYRFGDMVLKELSPV
;
A
#
# COMPACT_ATOMS: atom_id res chain seq x y z
N MET A 1 8.29 -16.25 -22.33
CA MET A 1 8.78 -14.93 -21.87
C MET A 1 7.96 -13.87 -22.58
N ARG A 2 7.33 -12.96 -21.84
CA ARG A 2 6.51 -11.86 -22.37
C ARG A 2 7.39 -10.76 -22.94
N ARG A 3 7.01 -10.18 -24.06
CA ARG A 3 7.83 -9.16 -24.74
C ARG A 3 7.00 -7.96 -25.15
N PHE A 4 7.62 -6.79 -25.03
CA PHE A 4 7.01 -5.50 -25.35
C PHE A 4 8.01 -4.61 -26.08
N GLU A 5 7.52 -3.76 -26.98
CA GLU A 5 8.28 -2.66 -27.57
C GLU A 5 7.74 -1.33 -27.04
N LEU A 6 8.64 -0.44 -26.60
CA LEU A 6 8.24 0.93 -26.27
C LEU A 6 8.02 1.74 -27.55
N MET A 7 6.78 2.14 -27.77
CA MET A 7 6.39 2.96 -28.90
C MET A 7 6.80 4.41 -28.70
N SER A 8 6.94 5.15 -29.81
CA SER A 8 7.32 6.58 -29.80
C SER A 8 6.37 7.49 -29.01
N PHE A 9 5.11 7.07 -28.82
CA PHE A 9 4.09 7.77 -28.05
C PHE A 9 4.01 7.33 -26.57
N GLY A 10 4.98 6.54 -26.09
CA GLY A 10 5.17 6.22 -24.66
C GLY A 10 4.43 4.97 -24.14
N SER A 11 3.65 4.29 -24.99
CA SER A 11 2.99 3.03 -24.62
C SER A 11 3.84 1.81 -24.97
N LEU A 12 3.57 0.70 -24.30
CA LEU A 12 4.13 -0.61 -24.65
C LEU A 12 3.22 -1.36 -25.62
N ALA A 13 3.77 -1.83 -26.73
CA ALA A 13 3.09 -2.73 -27.66
C ALA A 13 3.57 -4.18 -27.43
N PRO A 14 2.67 -5.16 -27.31
CA PRO A 14 3.06 -6.55 -27.13
C PRO A 14 3.74 -7.08 -28.41
N LEU A 15 4.80 -7.87 -28.23
CA LEU A 15 5.48 -8.61 -29.29
C LEU A 15 5.17 -10.10 -29.15
N PRO A 16 5.31 -10.90 -30.24
CA PRO A 16 5.15 -12.35 -30.16
C PRO A 16 6.08 -12.96 -29.11
N ASP A 17 5.62 -13.95 -28.35
CA ASP A 17 6.47 -14.64 -27.38
C ASP A 17 7.47 -15.55 -28.13
N VAL A 18 8.76 -15.51 -27.74
CA VAL A 18 9.81 -16.42 -28.25
C VAL A 18 10.65 -16.94 -27.10
N GLU A 19 11.31 -18.06 -27.34
CA GLU A 19 12.22 -18.70 -26.40
C GLU A 19 13.62 -18.12 -26.51
N GLY A 20 14.05 -17.44 -25.43
CA GLY A 20 15.43 -17.00 -25.25
C GLY A 20 15.84 -15.82 -26.15
N GLU A 21 16.80 -15.05 -25.67
CA GLU A 21 17.47 -14.00 -26.42
C GLU A 21 18.98 -14.15 -26.18
N ALA A 22 19.78 -14.22 -27.24
CA ALA A 22 21.20 -14.55 -27.14
C ALA A 22 22.03 -13.54 -26.33
N PHE A 23 21.52 -12.31 -26.16
CA PHE A 23 22.18 -11.24 -25.40
C PHE A 23 21.89 -11.29 -23.89
N LEU A 24 20.95 -12.12 -23.43
CA LEU A 24 20.60 -12.21 -22.02
C LEU A 24 21.61 -13.08 -21.25
N PRO A 25 22.02 -12.69 -20.04
CA PRO A 25 22.82 -13.56 -19.18
C PRO A 25 22.08 -14.87 -18.87
N SER A 26 22.73 -16.01 -19.10
CA SER A 26 22.15 -17.35 -18.87
C SER A 26 21.78 -17.62 -17.41
N SER A 27 22.37 -16.87 -16.48
CA SER A 27 22.07 -16.93 -15.04
C SER A 27 20.73 -16.28 -14.67
N TRP A 28 20.05 -15.57 -15.58
CA TRP A 28 18.83 -14.84 -15.26
C TRP A 28 17.57 -15.62 -15.66
N ASP A 29 16.63 -15.76 -14.74
CA ASP A 29 15.27 -16.24 -15.05
C ASP A 29 14.41 -15.08 -15.56
N VAL A 30 14.60 -14.72 -16.83
CA VAL A 30 13.92 -13.58 -17.46
C VAL A 30 12.51 -13.96 -17.90
N ARG A 31 11.51 -13.23 -17.39
CA ARG A 31 10.08 -13.50 -17.68
C ARG A 31 9.41 -12.42 -18.52
N VAL A 32 9.89 -11.19 -18.44
CA VAL A 32 9.34 -10.04 -19.17
C VAL A 32 10.48 -9.24 -19.79
N LEU A 33 10.32 -8.80 -21.04
CA LEU A 33 11.23 -7.89 -21.72
C LEU A 33 10.46 -6.69 -22.27
N ALA A 34 11.00 -5.49 -22.08
CA ALA A 34 10.60 -4.30 -22.81
C ALA A 34 11.79 -3.75 -23.58
N TYR A 35 11.71 -3.76 -24.91
CA TYR A 35 12.71 -3.14 -25.79
C TYR A 35 12.56 -1.63 -25.73
N LEU A 36 13.68 -0.97 -25.48
CA LEU A 36 13.79 0.47 -25.35
C LEU A 36 14.68 1.04 -26.46
N PRO A 37 14.57 2.33 -26.76
CA PRO A 37 15.47 2.99 -27.71
C PRO A 37 16.96 2.78 -27.39
N ARG A 38 17.80 2.93 -28.42
CA ARG A 38 19.27 2.86 -28.32
C ARG A 38 19.82 1.51 -27.83
N ASN A 39 19.21 0.40 -28.24
CA ASN A 39 19.65 -0.96 -27.92
C ASN A 39 19.66 -1.24 -26.41
N HIS A 40 18.68 -0.70 -25.68
CA HIS A 40 18.46 -1.00 -24.26
C HIS A 40 17.25 -1.91 -24.10
N VAL A 41 17.25 -2.71 -23.05
CA VAL A 41 16.14 -3.59 -22.70
C VAL A 41 15.90 -3.49 -21.20
N LEU A 42 14.66 -3.28 -20.81
CA LEU A 42 14.24 -3.46 -19.43
C LEU A 42 13.79 -4.91 -19.26
N ALA A 43 14.54 -5.67 -18.47
CA ALA A 43 14.29 -7.08 -18.20
C ALA A 43 13.66 -7.25 -16.81
N GLY A 44 12.49 -7.89 -16.77
CA GLY A 44 11.85 -8.38 -15.56
C GLY A 44 12.30 -9.80 -15.28
N VAL A 45 12.92 -10.01 -14.13
CA VAL A 45 13.60 -11.26 -13.75
C VAL A 45 13.02 -11.77 -12.44
N ILE A 46 12.96 -13.10 -12.30
CA ILE A 46 12.72 -13.76 -11.02
C ILE A 46 14.06 -14.09 -10.37
N GLU A 47 14.29 -13.54 -9.18
CA GLU A 47 15.41 -13.89 -8.30
C GLU A 47 14.95 -14.86 -7.23
N ASP A 48 15.81 -15.85 -6.93
CA ASP A 48 15.61 -16.88 -5.89
C ASP A 48 14.24 -17.58 -5.93
N GLY A 49 13.63 -17.66 -7.12
CA GLY A 49 12.35 -18.31 -7.37
C GLY A 49 11.12 -17.58 -6.81
N ALA A 50 11.28 -16.41 -6.16
CA ALA A 50 10.18 -15.76 -5.44
C ALA A 50 10.19 -14.22 -5.49
N PHE A 51 11.29 -13.58 -5.89
CA PHE A 51 11.40 -12.12 -5.91
C PHE A 51 11.40 -11.59 -7.33
N ASP A 52 10.55 -10.62 -7.63
CA ASP A 52 10.64 -9.86 -8.87
C ASP A 52 11.70 -8.77 -8.75
N CYS A 53 12.54 -8.67 -9.78
CA CYS A 53 13.45 -7.55 -9.94
C CYS A 53 13.46 -7.05 -11.39
N TRP A 54 13.83 -5.78 -11.56
CA TRP A 54 13.95 -5.17 -12.87
C TRP A 54 15.37 -4.70 -13.12
N ARG A 55 15.88 -5.01 -14.30
CA ARG A 55 17.25 -4.64 -14.72
C ARG A 55 17.21 -3.95 -16.06
N LEU A 56 17.86 -2.80 -16.16
CA LEU A 56 18.09 -2.11 -17.44
C LEU A 56 19.38 -2.62 -18.03
N LEU A 57 19.31 -3.31 -19.17
CA LEU A 57 20.43 -3.92 -19.87
C LEU A 57 20.75 -3.12 -21.15
N SER A 58 22.03 -2.84 -21.38
CA SER A 58 22.54 -2.36 -22.67
C SER A 58 22.98 -3.57 -23.51
N ILE A 59 22.34 -3.78 -24.66
CA ILE A 59 22.67 -4.89 -25.58
C ILE A 59 24.08 -4.72 -26.17
N ARG A 60 24.59 -3.48 -26.25
CA ARG A 60 25.86 -3.17 -26.92
C ARG A 60 27.08 -3.69 -26.17
N ASP A 61 27.07 -3.56 -24.85
CA ASP A 61 28.21 -3.87 -23.98
C ASP A 61 27.87 -4.89 -22.90
N GLY A 62 26.61 -5.33 -22.81
CA GLY A 62 26.14 -6.29 -21.81
C GLY A 62 26.05 -5.72 -20.39
N SER A 63 26.27 -4.41 -20.21
CA SER A 63 26.20 -3.76 -18.91
C SER A 63 24.75 -3.64 -18.44
N TRP A 64 24.52 -3.73 -17.13
CA TRP A 64 23.18 -3.61 -16.57
C TRP A 64 23.15 -2.85 -15.24
N THR A 65 21.99 -2.28 -14.93
CA THR A 65 21.72 -1.60 -13.65
C THR A 65 20.37 -2.01 -13.08
N PRO A 66 20.23 -2.08 -11.73
CA PRO A 66 18.95 -2.34 -11.09
C PRO A 66 18.00 -1.16 -11.26
N VAL A 67 16.71 -1.46 -11.44
CA VAL A 67 15.64 -0.48 -11.63
C VAL A 67 14.51 -0.77 -10.65
N GLY A 68 14.12 0.20 -9.83
CA GLY A 68 12.88 0.13 -9.07
C GLY A 68 11.69 0.60 -9.91
N LEU A 69 10.69 -0.25 -10.08
CA LEU A 69 9.38 0.13 -10.64
C LEU A 69 8.36 0.26 -9.50
N SER A 70 7.55 1.32 -9.55
CA SER A 70 6.52 1.59 -8.54
C SER A 70 5.18 1.73 -9.23
N CYS A 71 4.19 1.05 -8.67
CA CYS A 71 2.84 1.06 -9.18
C CYS A 71 2.25 2.49 -9.24
N ASP A 72 1.48 2.77 -10.29
CA ASP A 72 0.81 4.06 -10.55
C ASP A 72 1.76 5.26 -10.64
N SER A 73 3.06 5.03 -10.76
CA SER A 73 4.09 6.06 -10.86
C SER A 73 4.84 5.95 -12.17
N PRO A 74 5.13 7.06 -12.87
CA PRO A 74 5.97 7.01 -14.06
C PRO A 74 7.40 6.62 -13.68
N LYS A 75 8.15 6.06 -14.62
CA LYS A 75 9.56 5.73 -14.44
C LYS A 75 10.43 6.35 -15.52
N GLU A 76 11.44 7.11 -15.10
CA GLU A 76 12.50 7.58 -15.99
C GLU A 76 13.65 6.58 -16.01
N LEU A 77 14.09 6.23 -17.22
CA LEU A 77 15.19 5.31 -17.50
C LEU A 77 16.24 6.02 -18.34
N PHE A 78 17.50 5.90 -17.93
CA PHE A 78 18.61 6.48 -18.67
C PHE A 78 19.17 5.48 -19.68
N CYS A 79 18.83 5.67 -20.97
CA CYS A 79 19.23 4.79 -22.05
C CYS A 79 20.29 5.48 -22.92
N GLY A 80 21.56 5.18 -22.67
CA GLY A 80 22.70 5.63 -23.50
C GLY A 80 22.70 7.13 -23.83
N GLY A 81 22.47 8.00 -22.84
CA GLY A 81 22.45 9.47 -23.02
C GLY A 81 21.09 10.09 -23.31
N GLN A 82 20.00 9.32 -23.26
CA GLN A 82 18.63 9.82 -23.40
C GLN A 82 17.77 9.35 -22.23
N ILE A 83 16.93 10.25 -21.71
CA ILE A 83 15.90 9.89 -20.73
C ILE A 83 14.70 9.34 -21.48
N VAL A 84 14.33 8.11 -21.14
CA VAL A 84 13.13 7.43 -21.64
C VAL A 84 12.15 7.35 -20.48
N LYS A 85 10.95 7.92 -20.67
CA LYS A 85 9.90 7.91 -19.66
C LYS A 85 8.90 6.79 -19.96
N LEU A 86 8.70 5.90 -19.00
CA LEU A 86 7.58 4.96 -18.96
C LEU A 86 6.42 5.63 -18.24
N GLU A 87 5.28 5.71 -18.90
CA GLU A 87 4.05 6.20 -18.28
C GLU A 87 3.50 5.19 -17.26
N PRO A 88 2.69 5.62 -16.27
CA PRO A 88 2.17 4.75 -15.21
C PRO A 88 1.47 3.49 -15.73
N GLN A 89 0.76 3.58 -16.86
CA GLN A 89 0.08 2.43 -17.47
C GLN A 89 1.08 1.38 -17.99
N SER A 90 2.18 1.83 -18.60
CA SER A 90 3.26 0.96 -19.06
C SER A 90 3.97 0.28 -17.88
N VAL A 91 4.21 1.03 -16.80
CA VAL A 91 4.79 0.47 -15.56
C VAL A 91 3.86 -0.58 -14.95
N ASN A 92 2.56 -0.28 -14.83
CA ASN A 92 1.57 -1.21 -14.29
C ASN A 92 1.43 -2.47 -15.16
N LEU A 93 1.48 -2.35 -16.48
CA LEU A 93 1.46 -3.50 -17.40
C LEU A 93 2.67 -4.41 -17.16
N LEU A 94 3.87 -3.83 -17.08
CA LEU A 94 5.11 -4.57 -16.83
C LEU A 94 5.08 -5.30 -15.49
N LEU A 95 4.69 -4.59 -14.42
CA LEU A 95 4.51 -5.18 -13.09
C LEU A 95 3.48 -6.31 -13.13
N SER A 96 2.34 -6.10 -13.79
CA SER A 96 1.29 -7.11 -13.95
C SER A 96 1.77 -8.38 -14.63
N GLU A 97 2.57 -8.26 -15.69
CA GLU A 97 3.07 -9.41 -16.42
C GLU A 97 4.15 -10.17 -15.65
N LEU A 98 4.99 -9.49 -14.88
CA LEU A 98 6.04 -10.16 -14.09
C LEU A 98 5.47 -10.74 -12.78
N GLN A 99 4.85 -9.91 -11.95
CA GLN A 99 4.31 -10.31 -10.65
C GLN A 99 3.16 -11.31 -10.83
N GLY A 100 2.38 -11.18 -11.90
CA GLY A 100 1.35 -12.14 -12.29
C GLY A 100 1.89 -13.49 -12.72
N GLN A 101 3.19 -13.77 -12.61
CA GLN A 101 3.82 -15.09 -12.81
C GLN A 101 4.33 -15.72 -11.52
N ILE A 102 4.37 -15.00 -10.41
CA ILE A 102 4.96 -15.45 -9.13
C ILE A 102 3.94 -15.42 -7.99
N PRO A 103 4.10 -16.28 -6.97
CA PRO A 103 3.36 -16.14 -5.72
C PRO A 103 3.76 -14.84 -5.00
N PRO A 104 2.92 -14.32 -4.08
CA PRO A 104 3.32 -13.19 -3.25
C PRO A 104 4.60 -13.50 -2.44
N PRO A 105 5.43 -12.50 -2.12
CA PRO A 105 6.71 -12.69 -1.43
C PRO A 105 6.58 -12.98 0.08
N TYR A 106 5.39 -13.37 0.53
CA TYR A 106 5.06 -13.64 1.92
C TYR A 106 4.25 -14.93 2.07
N ASP A 107 4.22 -15.48 3.28
CA ASP A 107 3.49 -16.71 3.60
C ASP A 107 1.98 -16.49 3.51
N ALA A 108 1.41 -16.90 2.36
CA ALA A 108 0.00 -16.76 2.06
C ALA A 108 -0.89 -17.56 3.02
N GLU A 109 -0.46 -18.74 3.48
CA GLU A 109 -1.25 -19.58 4.37
C GLU A 109 -1.40 -18.93 5.75
N ARG A 110 -0.33 -18.34 6.27
CA ARG A 110 -0.37 -17.58 7.53
C ARG A 110 -1.23 -16.33 7.42
N ALA A 111 -1.11 -15.58 6.33
CA ALA A 111 -1.95 -14.41 6.10
C ALA A 111 -3.44 -14.80 6.07
N MET A 112 -3.79 -15.88 5.36
CA MET A 112 -5.15 -16.40 5.32
C MET A 112 -5.65 -16.87 6.68
N ALA A 113 -4.82 -17.60 7.45
CA ALA A 113 -5.18 -18.06 8.78
C ALA A 113 -5.50 -16.88 9.73
N PHE A 114 -4.71 -15.81 9.66
CA PHE A 114 -4.96 -14.59 10.43
C PHE A 114 -6.29 -13.92 10.05
N LEU A 115 -6.57 -13.79 8.74
CA LEU A 115 -7.83 -13.21 8.28
C LEU A 115 -9.04 -14.06 8.67
N ARG A 116 -8.93 -15.38 8.59
CA ARG A 116 -9.98 -16.31 9.04
C ARG A 116 -10.27 -16.15 10.54
N ASP A 117 -9.23 -16.04 11.37
CA ASP A 117 -9.41 -15.80 12.79
C ASP A 117 -10.11 -14.45 13.04
N CYS A 118 -9.70 -13.39 12.35
CA CYS A 118 -10.39 -12.08 12.42
C CYS A 118 -11.86 -12.18 12.02
N LEU A 119 -12.19 -12.86 10.92
CA LEU A 119 -13.56 -13.03 10.44
C LEU A 119 -14.41 -13.86 11.40
N SER A 120 -13.84 -14.92 11.98
CA SER A 120 -14.54 -15.77 12.95
C SER A 120 -14.97 -15.02 14.22
N ARG A 121 -14.29 -13.92 14.54
CA ARG A 121 -14.57 -13.04 15.68
C ARG A 121 -15.29 -11.75 15.26
N SER A 122 -15.51 -11.54 13.97
CA SER A 122 -16.15 -10.33 13.46
C SER A 122 -17.64 -10.35 13.77
N ARG A 123 -18.17 -9.18 14.12
CA ARG A 123 -19.62 -9.00 14.34
C ARG A 123 -20.37 -8.70 13.04
N SER A 124 -19.66 -8.32 11.96
CA SER A 124 -20.25 -8.01 10.66
C SER A 124 -20.02 -9.17 9.69
N PRO A 125 -21.10 -9.82 9.20
CA PRO A 125 -20.98 -10.90 8.24
C PRO A 125 -20.37 -10.40 6.93
N LEU A 126 -19.73 -11.31 6.19
CA LEU A 126 -19.24 -11.02 4.85
C LEU A 126 -20.41 -10.78 3.90
N SER A 127 -20.27 -9.80 3.00
CA SER A 127 -21.22 -9.55 1.90
C SER A 127 -20.60 -9.93 0.56
N ASN A 128 -21.40 -10.38 -0.41
CA ASN A 128 -20.92 -10.68 -1.76
C ASN A 128 -20.91 -9.42 -2.65
N THR A 129 -20.25 -8.36 -2.19
CA THR A 129 -20.13 -7.09 -2.92
C THR A 129 -18.70 -6.91 -3.44
N ASP A 130 -18.53 -6.16 -4.53
CA ASP A 130 -17.19 -5.84 -5.05
C ASP A 130 -16.35 -5.04 -4.03
N SER A 131 -17.01 -4.26 -3.18
CA SER A 131 -16.36 -3.54 -2.09
C SER A 131 -15.80 -4.49 -1.03
N GLU A 132 -16.57 -5.51 -0.65
CA GLU A 132 -16.11 -6.52 0.30
C GLU A 132 -14.95 -7.34 -0.27
N ARG A 133 -15.07 -7.79 -1.52
CA ARG A 133 -13.99 -8.50 -2.23
C ARG A 133 -12.71 -7.68 -2.25
N ARG A 134 -12.82 -6.38 -2.51
CA ARG A 134 -11.68 -5.45 -2.48
C ARG A 134 -11.06 -5.35 -1.09
N ARG A 135 -11.86 -5.24 -0.03
CA ARG A 135 -11.37 -5.20 1.36
C ARG A 135 -10.68 -6.49 1.77
N LEU A 136 -11.18 -7.66 1.35
CA LEU A 136 -10.52 -8.95 1.57
C LEU A 136 -9.13 -8.96 0.96
N LEU A 137 -9.00 -8.51 -0.30
CA LEU A 137 -7.73 -8.42 -1.00
C LEU A 137 -6.77 -7.41 -0.34
N TRP A 138 -7.28 -6.26 0.11
CA TRP A 138 -6.50 -5.27 0.85
C TRP A 138 -5.97 -5.85 2.17
N ALA A 139 -6.84 -6.48 2.95
CA ALA A 139 -6.48 -7.08 4.23
C ALA A 139 -5.46 -8.21 4.04
N PHE A 140 -5.58 -9.01 2.97
CA PHE A 140 -4.62 -10.05 2.63
C PHE A 140 -3.24 -9.46 2.35
N CYS A 141 -3.14 -8.47 1.46
CA CYS A 141 -1.86 -7.81 1.18
C CYS A 141 -1.26 -7.13 2.41
N GLY A 142 -2.08 -6.40 3.18
CA GLY A 142 -1.62 -5.71 4.39
C GLY A 142 -1.09 -6.70 5.44
N THR A 143 -1.82 -7.79 5.67
CA THR A 143 -1.40 -8.84 6.61
C THR A 143 -0.10 -9.51 6.17
N GLY A 144 -0.01 -9.89 4.89
CA GLY A 144 1.19 -10.49 4.32
C GLY A 144 2.41 -9.59 4.43
N ALA A 145 2.26 -8.31 4.07
CA ALA A 145 3.32 -7.31 4.17
C ALA A 145 3.76 -7.08 5.63
N ALA A 146 2.81 -6.97 6.56
CA ALA A 146 3.12 -6.82 7.98
C ALA A 146 3.86 -8.05 8.55
N MET A 147 3.46 -9.27 8.19
CA MET A 147 4.13 -10.51 8.58
C MET A 147 5.56 -10.59 8.02
N MET A 148 5.73 -10.25 6.74
CA MET A 148 7.04 -10.23 6.07
C MET A 148 8.02 -9.29 6.78
N CYS A 149 7.55 -8.13 7.25
CA CYS A 149 8.33 -7.16 8.00
C CYS A 149 8.45 -7.46 9.50
N GLY A 150 7.76 -8.48 10.02
CA GLY A 150 7.68 -8.74 11.46
C GLY A 150 6.97 -7.65 12.27
N ASP A 151 6.12 -6.82 11.64
CA ASP A 151 5.43 -5.70 12.30
C ASP A 151 4.13 -6.17 12.99
N MET A 152 4.28 -6.64 14.23
CA MET A 152 3.16 -7.07 15.08
C MET A 152 2.20 -5.93 15.43
N ALA A 153 2.67 -4.69 15.44
CA ALA A 153 1.82 -3.53 15.71
C ALA A 153 0.90 -3.27 14.50
N SER A 154 1.41 -3.38 13.27
CA SER A 154 0.57 -3.31 12.07
C SER A 154 -0.45 -4.44 12.02
N LEU A 155 -0.06 -5.68 12.33
CA LEU A 155 -1.01 -6.80 12.42
C LEU A 155 -2.14 -6.53 13.42
N SER A 156 -1.83 -5.96 14.58
CA SER A 156 -2.83 -5.61 15.59
C SER A 156 -3.82 -4.54 15.07
N ARG A 157 -3.32 -3.53 14.35
CA ARG A 157 -4.14 -2.46 13.74
C ARG A 157 -5.01 -2.98 12.59
N ILE A 158 -4.44 -3.83 11.74
CA ILE A 158 -5.16 -4.49 10.64
C ILE A 158 -6.27 -5.38 11.20
N GLY A 159 -5.97 -6.18 12.22
CA GLY A 159 -6.94 -7.02 12.91
C GLY A 159 -8.09 -6.20 13.51
N LEU A 160 -7.78 -5.08 14.19
CA LEU A 160 -8.79 -4.16 14.71
C LEU A 160 -9.72 -3.64 13.60
N TRP A 161 -9.15 -3.10 12.51
CA TRP A 161 -9.97 -2.62 11.39
C TRP A 161 -10.84 -3.74 10.79
N PHE A 162 -10.21 -4.84 10.41
CA PHE A 162 -10.84 -5.88 9.61
C PHE A 162 -11.87 -6.71 10.40
N ARG A 163 -11.63 -6.91 11.71
CA ARG A 163 -12.56 -7.61 12.62
C ARG A 163 -13.72 -6.70 13.05
N ASP A 164 -13.44 -5.48 13.50
CA ASP A 164 -14.40 -4.70 14.29
C ASP A 164 -15.13 -3.62 13.48
N CYS A 165 -14.52 -3.09 12.42
CA CYS A 165 -15.08 -1.93 11.72
C CYS A 165 -14.71 -1.90 10.21
N ARG A 166 -14.74 -3.07 9.57
CA ARG A 166 -14.27 -3.28 8.19
C ARG A 166 -14.89 -2.32 7.16
N GLU A 167 -16.14 -1.95 7.38
CA GLU A 167 -16.95 -1.11 6.49
C GLU A 167 -16.88 0.39 6.84
N ALA A 168 -16.25 0.78 7.96
CA ALA A 168 -16.33 2.14 8.49
C ALA A 168 -15.78 3.22 7.55
N PHE A 169 -14.74 2.89 6.78
CA PHE A 169 -14.02 3.84 5.92
C PHE A 169 -14.54 3.87 4.48
N GLU A 170 -15.58 3.10 4.16
CA GLU A 170 -16.13 3.05 2.80
C GLU A 170 -16.74 4.39 2.38
N GLY A 171 -16.37 4.88 1.20
CA GLY A 171 -16.87 6.14 0.65
C GLY A 171 -16.25 7.40 1.28
N PHE A 172 -15.24 7.26 2.14
CA PHE A 172 -14.53 8.39 2.74
C PHE A 172 -13.09 8.49 2.23
N ASP A 173 -12.65 9.72 1.97
CA ASP A 173 -11.24 10.05 1.77
C ASP A 173 -10.55 10.11 3.14
N LEU A 174 -9.71 9.13 3.45
CA LEU A 174 -9.08 9.00 4.76
C LEU A 174 -7.92 9.99 4.91
N LYS A 175 -8.02 10.89 5.88
CA LYS A 175 -6.95 11.83 6.23
C LYS A 175 -6.35 11.47 7.58
N LEU A 176 -5.21 10.78 7.53
CA LEU A 176 -4.42 10.38 8.68
C LEU A 176 -3.00 10.93 8.52
N TRP A 177 -2.62 11.87 9.38
CA TRP A 177 -1.26 12.42 9.41
C TRP A 177 -0.46 11.77 10.53
N ARG A 178 0.83 11.52 10.25
CA ARG A 178 1.77 10.84 11.15
C ARG A 178 3.02 11.71 11.28
N PHE A 179 3.36 12.14 12.48
CA PHE A 179 4.52 13.00 12.73
C PHE A 179 5.45 12.36 13.75
N ILE A 180 6.74 12.35 13.42
CA ILE A 180 7.84 12.03 14.34
C ILE A 180 8.52 13.34 14.81
N VAL A 181 8.16 14.47 14.19
CA VAL A 181 8.71 15.79 14.47
C VAL A 181 7.97 16.47 15.62
N PRO A 182 8.65 17.34 16.39
CA PRO A 182 8.06 18.03 17.53
C PRO A 182 7.02 19.09 17.12
N SER A 183 7.11 19.66 15.92
CA SER A 183 6.24 20.73 15.45
C SER A 183 5.52 20.36 14.15
N PHE A 184 4.29 20.83 14.00
CA PHE A 184 3.49 20.64 12.79
C PHE A 184 4.02 21.45 11.58
N PRO A 185 4.22 20.82 10.41
CA PRO A 185 4.50 21.50 9.15
C PRO A 185 3.39 22.51 8.75
N GLU A 186 3.76 23.59 8.07
CA GLU A 186 2.81 24.67 7.72
C GLU A 186 1.80 24.26 6.64
N ASP A 187 2.17 23.37 5.71
CA ASP A 187 1.28 22.77 4.71
C ASP A 187 0.17 21.94 5.37
N PHE A 188 0.53 21.12 6.37
CA PHE A 188 -0.46 20.42 7.19
C PHE A 188 -1.39 21.39 7.92
N LEU A 189 -0.85 22.45 8.53
CA LEU A 189 -1.66 23.44 9.24
C LEU A 189 -2.64 24.17 8.30
N GLN A 190 -2.23 24.46 7.06
CA GLN A 190 -3.10 25.03 6.04
C GLN A 190 -4.23 24.04 5.66
N GLU A 191 -3.90 22.76 5.49
CA GLU A 191 -4.89 21.73 5.17
C GLU A 191 -5.93 21.59 6.30
N VAL A 192 -5.48 21.55 7.55
CA VAL A 192 -6.35 21.42 8.72
C VAL A 192 -7.18 22.69 8.96
N GLU A 193 -6.64 23.87 8.68
CA GLU A 193 -7.40 25.13 8.68
C GLU A 193 -8.52 25.11 7.63
N ALA A 194 -8.25 24.59 6.43
CA ALA A 194 -9.27 24.40 5.41
C ALA A 194 -10.38 23.43 5.86
N LEU A 195 -10.09 22.51 6.78
CA LEU A 195 -11.06 21.63 7.45
C LEU A 195 -11.79 22.30 8.64
N GLY A 196 -11.55 23.59 8.86
CA GLY A 196 -12.26 24.41 9.84
C GLY A 196 -11.67 24.36 11.26
N PHE A 197 -10.42 23.92 11.41
CA PHE A 197 -9.72 23.91 12.69
C PHE A 197 -8.70 25.05 12.74
N PRO A 198 -8.83 26.04 13.64
CA PRO A 198 -7.90 27.17 13.72
C PRO A 198 -6.46 26.72 13.98
N LYS A 199 -5.49 27.22 13.21
CA LYS A 199 -4.07 26.83 13.30
C LYS A 199 -3.50 26.94 14.70
N ASP A 200 -3.76 28.05 15.38
CA ASP A 200 -3.23 28.30 16.73
C ASP A 200 -3.72 27.26 17.74
N ARG A 201 -4.96 26.79 17.58
CA ARG A 201 -5.52 25.74 18.43
C ARG A 201 -4.93 24.38 18.12
N VAL A 202 -4.61 24.09 16.86
CA VAL A 202 -3.93 22.85 16.46
C VAL A 202 -2.50 22.82 16.99
N ARG A 203 -1.77 23.94 16.94
CA ARG A 203 -0.43 24.06 17.52
C ARG A 203 -0.41 23.84 19.04
N GLN A 204 -1.52 24.10 19.71
CA GLN A 204 -1.65 23.90 21.16
C GLN A 204 -1.94 22.43 21.54
N LEU A 205 -2.17 21.51 20.59
CA LEU A 205 -2.35 20.08 20.89
C LEU A 205 -1.13 19.47 21.61
N ASP A 206 0.03 20.08 21.48
CA ASP A 206 1.28 19.68 22.14
C ASP A 206 1.25 19.94 23.64
N LEU A 207 0.38 20.83 24.08
CA LEU A 207 0.20 21.25 25.47
C LEU A 207 -1.01 20.56 26.11
N GLU A 208 -1.74 19.71 25.38
CA GLU A 208 -2.90 19.01 25.92
C GLU A 208 -2.46 17.81 26.77
N ASP A 209 -2.81 17.82 28.06
CA ASP A 209 -2.55 16.71 28.99
C ASP A 209 -3.37 15.44 28.67
N SER A 210 -4.44 15.57 27.87
CA SER A 210 -5.29 14.44 27.49
C SER A 210 -4.76 13.71 26.26
N ASN A 211 -4.52 12.41 26.37
CA ASN A 211 -4.13 11.55 25.26
C ASN A 211 -4.95 10.23 25.28
N PRO A 212 -5.82 9.96 24.29
CA PRO A 212 -6.15 10.76 23.10
C PRO A 212 -7.00 12.00 23.42
N SER A 213 -7.00 12.97 22.50
CA SER A 213 -7.86 14.17 22.55
C SER A 213 -8.65 14.36 21.25
N VAL A 214 -9.68 15.22 21.30
CA VAL A 214 -10.55 15.50 20.15
C VAL A 214 -10.93 16.96 20.06
N MET A 215 -10.75 17.54 18.87
CA MET A 215 -11.24 18.85 18.50
C MET A 215 -12.44 18.71 17.58
N ARG A 216 -13.43 19.59 17.75
CA ARG A 216 -14.62 19.65 16.88
C ARG A 216 -14.60 20.92 16.04
N SER A 217 -14.94 20.78 14.76
CA SER A 217 -15.27 21.88 13.86
C SER A 217 -16.70 21.72 13.31
N ARG A 218 -17.14 22.67 12.48
CA ARG A 218 -18.39 22.52 11.73
C ARG A 218 -18.30 21.44 10.64
N LYS A 219 -17.09 21.15 10.14
CA LYS A 219 -16.86 20.20 9.06
C LYS A 219 -16.59 18.78 9.55
N GLY A 220 -16.22 18.59 10.81
CA GLY A 220 -15.98 17.26 11.39
C GLY A 220 -15.22 17.30 12.71
N TYR A 221 -14.46 16.23 12.95
CA TYR A 221 -13.69 16.00 14.16
C TYR A 221 -12.23 15.75 13.81
N LEU A 222 -11.32 16.32 14.61
CA LEU A 222 -9.89 16.05 14.53
C LEU A 222 -9.50 15.32 15.80
N ILE A 223 -9.08 14.06 15.66
CA ILE A 223 -8.71 13.18 16.76
C ILE A 223 -7.19 13.15 16.81
N HIS A 224 -6.63 13.37 17.99
CA HIS A 224 -5.20 13.42 18.22
C HIS A 224 -4.80 12.32 19.21
N TYR A 225 -3.73 11.60 18.89
CA TYR A 225 -3.19 10.54 19.73
C TYR A 225 -1.66 10.49 19.65
N TRP A 226 -1.03 10.43 20.81
CA TRP A 226 0.38 10.15 20.96
C TRP A 226 0.60 8.65 21.17
N ASN A 227 1.18 8.01 20.16
CA ASN A 227 1.59 6.62 20.21
C ASN A 227 2.98 6.50 20.84
N GLY A 228 3.16 5.58 21.80
CA GLY A 228 4.46 5.34 22.47
C GLY A 228 4.73 6.20 23.71
N VAL A 229 3.83 7.10 24.10
CA VAL A 229 4.03 7.96 25.30
C VAL A 229 3.48 7.30 26.58
N ALA A 230 2.60 6.30 26.48
CA ALA A 230 1.82 5.83 27.61
C ALA A 230 2.58 4.97 28.64
N ASP A 231 3.69 4.33 28.28
CA ASP A 231 4.26 3.26 29.11
C ASP A 231 5.69 3.50 29.62
N GLY A 232 6.32 4.65 29.34
CA GLY A 232 7.64 5.00 29.89
C GLY A 232 8.81 4.06 29.55
N TYR A 233 8.58 3.02 28.73
CA TYR A 233 9.50 1.92 28.45
C TYR A 233 9.67 1.63 26.95
N SER A 234 9.20 2.49 26.03
CA SER A 234 9.43 2.26 24.61
C SER A 234 10.66 3.00 24.10
N ASP A 235 11.67 2.26 23.63
CA ASP A 235 12.84 2.76 22.89
C ASP A 235 12.47 3.36 21.51
N ILE A 236 11.18 3.46 21.20
CA ILE A 236 10.65 3.95 19.94
C ILE A 236 10.25 5.41 20.12
N ALA A 237 10.75 6.29 19.25
CA ALA A 237 10.37 7.69 19.23
C ALA A 237 8.83 7.82 19.15
N PRO A 238 8.19 8.64 20.01
CA PRO A 238 6.75 8.76 20.03
C PRO A 238 6.25 9.29 18.68
N VAL A 239 5.20 8.66 18.17
CA VAL A 239 4.58 9.05 16.90
C VAL A 239 3.27 9.78 17.20
N ARG A 240 3.16 11.01 16.74
CA ARG A 240 1.95 11.80 16.82
C ARG A 240 1.03 11.47 15.66
N LEU A 241 -0.21 11.09 15.96
CA LEU A 241 -1.20 10.69 14.98
C LEU A 241 -2.38 11.66 15.03
N LEU A 242 -2.81 12.14 13.86
CA LEU A 242 -4.02 12.93 13.73
C LEU A 242 -4.93 12.33 12.67
N LEU A 243 -6.18 12.08 13.05
CA LEU A 243 -7.22 11.59 12.16
C LEU A 243 -8.32 12.63 12.02
N TYR A 244 -8.58 13.07 10.80
CA TYR A 244 -9.78 13.82 10.51
C TYR A 244 -10.94 12.88 10.18
N ALA A 245 -12.05 13.04 10.90
CA ALA A 245 -13.28 12.29 10.70
C ALA A 245 -14.42 13.27 10.34
N PRO A 246 -14.91 13.30 9.08
CA PRO A 246 -16.15 14.00 8.77
C PRO A 246 -17.33 13.39 9.56
N PRO A 247 -18.47 14.10 9.70
CA PRO A 247 -19.59 13.66 10.54
C PRO A 247 -20.10 12.25 10.22
N GLY A 248 -20.13 11.88 8.94
CA GLY A 248 -20.50 10.54 8.50
C GLY A 248 -19.54 9.47 9.04
N LEU A 249 -18.23 9.65 8.83
CA LEU A 249 -17.21 8.72 9.31
C LEU A 249 -17.17 8.65 10.85
N TRP A 250 -17.35 9.79 11.53
CA TRP A 250 -17.48 9.83 12.98
C TRP A 250 -18.69 9.01 13.47
N SER A 251 -19.86 9.17 12.82
CA SER A 251 -21.07 8.41 13.13
C SER A 251 -20.88 6.91 12.90
N GLN A 252 -20.19 6.51 11.83
CA GLN A 252 -19.82 5.12 11.59
C GLN A 252 -18.94 4.58 12.72
N MET A 253 -17.79 5.21 12.95
CA MET A 253 -16.79 4.70 13.89
C MET A 253 -17.25 4.75 15.36
N ARG A 254 -17.78 5.88 15.84
CA ARG A 254 -18.20 6.05 17.25
C ARG A 254 -19.62 5.55 17.50
N GLY A 255 -20.53 5.81 16.57
CA GLY A 255 -21.94 5.49 16.73
C GLY A 255 -22.24 4.03 16.43
N LEU A 256 -21.89 3.58 15.23
CA LEU A 256 -22.22 2.21 14.78
C LEU A 256 -21.26 1.17 15.35
N PHE A 257 -19.95 1.39 15.22
CA PHE A 257 -18.94 0.42 15.64
C PHE A 257 -18.44 0.60 17.08
N GLY A 258 -18.80 1.70 17.75
CA GLY A 258 -18.49 1.92 19.17
C GLY A 258 -17.01 2.09 19.51
N LEU A 259 -16.16 2.40 18.52
CA LEU A 259 -14.70 2.46 18.70
C LEU A 259 -14.30 3.59 19.66
N THR A 260 -13.33 3.37 20.53
CA THR A 260 -12.66 4.44 21.30
C THR A 260 -11.83 5.36 20.38
N LEU A 261 -11.46 6.56 20.83
CA LEU A 261 -10.64 7.48 20.02
C LEU A 261 -9.31 6.86 19.56
N LYS A 262 -8.67 6.06 20.44
CA LYS A 262 -7.45 5.31 20.12
C LYS A 262 -7.72 4.27 19.04
N GLU A 263 -8.80 3.50 19.17
CA GLU A 263 -9.18 2.47 18.19
C GLU A 263 -9.53 3.07 16.83
N MET A 264 -10.16 4.24 16.79
CA MET A 264 -10.44 4.95 15.54
C MET A 264 -9.17 5.25 14.75
N ILE A 265 -8.15 5.80 15.42
CA ILE A 265 -6.85 6.10 14.81
C ILE A 265 -6.14 4.82 14.37
N TYR A 266 -6.13 3.78 15.22
CA TYR A 266 -5.49 2.51 14.89
C TYR A 266 -6.19 1.77 13.75
N ALA A 267 -7.51 1.75 13.70
CA ALA A 267 -8.27 1.16 12.62
C ALA A 267 -8.04 1.92 11.31
N ALA A 268 -8.04 3.26 11.34
CA ALA A 268 -7.70 4.09 10.18
C ALA A 268 -6.29 3.79 9.66
N TRP A 269 -5.34 3.62 10.58
CA TRP A 269 -3.98 3.27 10.22
C TRP A 269 -3.90 1.86 9.61
N GLY A 270 -4.50 0.85 10.24
CA GLY A 270 -4.55 -0.51 9.68
C GLY A 270 -5.21 -0.57 8.30
N TYR A 271 -6.28 0.19 8.09
CA TYR A 271 -6.92 0.35 6.78
C TYR A 271 -5.95 0.97 5.74
N SER A 272 -5.29 2.07 6.10
CA SER A 272 -4.29 2.74 5.24
C SER A 272 -3.12 1.83 4.90
N ASP A 273 -2.59 1.06 5.86
CA ASP A 273 -1.51 0.10 5.66
C ASP A 273 -1.93 -0.97 4.63
N CYS A 274 -3.16 -1.49 4.75
CA CYS A 274 -3.71 -2.47 3.80
C CYS A 274 -3.90 -1.91 2.38
N GLN A 275 -4.35 -0.66 2.24
CA GLN A 275 -4.50 -0.02 0.93
C GLN A 275 -3.14 0.20 0.25
N GLU A 276 -2.13 0.63 1.02
CA GLU A 276 -0.77 0.80 0.52
C GLU A 276 -0.15 -0.53 0.10
N ALA A 277 -0.28 -1.55 0.95
CA ALA A 277 0.17 -2.90 0.62
C ALA A 277 -0.53 -3.44 -0.63
N TRP A 278 -1.85 -3.25 -0.76
CA TRP A 278 -2.56 -3.62 -1.98
C TRP A 278 -1.97 -2.94 -3.21
N ARG A 279 -1.69 -1.63 -3.17
CA ARG A 279 -1.07 -0.94 -4.31
C ARG A 279 0.25 -1.59 -4.74
N ASN A 280 1.05 -2.07 -3.79
CA ASN A 280 2.36 -2.66 -4.07
C ASN A 280 2.30 -4.13 -4.49
N PHE A 281 1.30 -4.89 -4.02
CA PHE A 281 1.21 -6.33 -4.22
C PHE A 281 0.03 -6.79 -5.10
N ARG A 282 -0.84 -5.91 -5.60
CA ARG A 282 -2.07 -6.29 -6.31
C ARG A 282 -1.91 -7.16 -7.56
N PHE A 283 -0.71 -7.23 -8.13
CA PHE A 283 -0.45 -7.97 -9.35
C PHE A 283 0.07 -9.40 -9.12
N TYR A 284 0.40 -9.79 -7.89
CA TYR A 284 0.85 -11.16 -7.61
C TYR A 284 -0.30 -12.17 -7.67
N ARG A 285 0.03 -13.45 -7.87
CA ARG A 285 -0.94 -14.55 -7.99
C ARG A 285 -1.55 -14.95 -6.64
N PHE A 286 -2.57 -14.22 -6.18
CA PHE A 286 -3.35 -14.62 -5.00
C PHE A 286 -4.85 -14.29 -5.07
N GLY A 287 -5.29 -13.44 -6.01
CA GLY A 287 -6.67 -12.94 -6.04
C GLY A 287 -7.72 -14.05 -6.01
N ASP A 288 -7.61 -15.02 -6.91
CA ASP A 288 -8.57 -16.14 -7.01
C ASP A 288 -8.58 -17.02 -5.75
N MET A 289 -7.40 -17.25 -5.15
CA MET A 289 -7.28 -18.02 -3.90
C MET A 289 -8.01 -17.31 -2.76
N VAL A 290 -7.74 -16.02 -2.56
CA VAL A 290 -8.38 -15.22 -1.50
C VAL A 290 -9.89 -15.19 -1.68
N LEU A 291 -10.36 -14.93 -2.91
CA LEU A 291 -11.79 -14.85 -3.18
C LEU A 291 -12.48 -16.21 -3.06
N LYS A 292 -11.85 -17.30 -3.45
CA LYS A 292 -12.42 -18.65 -3.28
C LYS A 292 -12.53 -19.04 -1.80
N GLU A 293 -11.57 -18.65 -0.98
CA GLU A 293 -11.45 -19.13 0.39
C GLU A 293 -12.09 -18.22 1.44
N LEU A 294 -12.27 -16.93 1.13
CA LEU A 294 -12.85 -15.93 2.05
C LEU A 294 -14.14 -15.29 1.54
N SER A 295 -14.58 -15.51 0.30
CA SER A 295 -15.88 -14.95 -0.13
C SER A 295 -17.04 -15.76 0.47
N PRO A 296 -18.15 -15.10 0.86
CA PRO A 296 -19.36 -15.80 1.24
C PRO A 296 -19.92 -16.57 0.03
N VAL A 297 -20.31 -17.83 0.25
CA VAL A 297 -21.00 -18.69 -0.74
C VAL A 297 -22.39 -18.14 -1.03
#